data_AF-A0A857J7K2-F1
#
_entry.id   AF-A0A857J7K2-F1
#
_cell.length_a   1.000
_cell.length_b   1.000
_cell.length_c   1.000
_cell.angle_alpha   90.00
_cell.angle_beta   90.00
_cell.angle_gamma   90.00
#
_symmetry.space_group_name_H-M   'P 1'
#
loop_
_entity.id
_entity.type
_entity.pdbx_description
1 polymer ?
#
loop_
_entity_poly.entity_id
_entity_poly.type
_entity_poly.pdbx_seq_one_letter_code
_entity_poly.pdbx_strand_id
1 'polypeptide(L)'
;MNSSQTPSLPTPAPSDVDQARELFRELGSLAGTAMRMTRDGILSTDVDDLDGLRTRMEVLRLVVDRIGWISDVGLRKLGESGAFASAEDWMLPGA
;
A
#
# COMPACT_ATOMS: atom_id res chain seq x y z
N MET A 1 17.49 33.97 -24.68
CA MET A 1 16.78 34.01 -23.37
C MET A 1 15.77 32.89 -23.39
N ASN A 2 16.06 31.74 -22.77
CA ASN A 2 15.18 30.58 -22.75
C ASN A 2 14.58 30.48 -21.35
N SER A 3 13.35 30.97 -21.19
CA SER A 3 12.62 30.91 -19.92
C SER A 3 12.33 29.44 -19.61
N SER A 4 13.02 28.90 -18.61
CA SER A 4 12.74 27.57 -18.09
C SER A 4 11.43 27.66 -17.31
N GLN A 5 10.33 27.36 -17.99
CA GLN A 5 9.02 27.17 -17.36
C GLN A 5 9.11 25.90 -16.52
N THR A 6 9.42 26.05 -15.24
CA THR A 6 9.26 24.97 -14.26
C THR A 6 7.83 24.47 -14.34
N PRO A 7 7.57 23.18 -14.62
CA PRO A 7 6.22 22.66 -14.62
C PRO A 7 5.69 22.75 -13.20
N SER A 8 4.76 23.68 -12.96
CA SER A 8 4.03 23.75 -11.70
C SER A 8 3.26 22.45 -11.54
N LEU A 9 3.57 21.66 -10.50
CA LEU A 9 2.78 20.48 -10.17
C LEU A 9 1.32 20.92 -9.97
N PRO A 10 0.35 20.22 -10.58
CA PRO A 10 -1.05 20.57 -10.44
C PRO A 10 -1.45 20.44 -8.98
N THR A 11 -2.02 21.51 -8.41
CA THR A 11 -2.58 21.47 -7.05
C THR A 11 -3.72 20.45 -7.02
N PRO A 12 -3.70 19.47 -6.10
CA PRO A 12 -4.73 18.43 -6.04
C PRO A 12 -6.09 19.05 -5.75
N ALA A 13 -7.14 18.52 -6.40
CA ALA A 13 -8.49 19.01 -6.15
C ALA A 13 -8.95 18.61 -4.74
N PRO A 14 -9.90 19.36 -4.12
CA PRO A 14 -10.44 18.99 -2.81
C PRO A 14 -10.99 17.55 -2.76
N SER A 15 -11.58 17.09 -3.86
CA SER A 15 -12.07 15.72 -4.03
C SER A 15 -10.95 14.67 -4.01
N ASP A 16 -9.75 15.02 -4.48
CA ASP A 16 -8.60 14.11 -4.48
C ASP A 16 -8.01 14.00 -3.06
N VAL A 17 -8.02 15.09 -2.30
CA VAL A 17 -7.62 15.08 -0.89
C VAL A 17 -8.56 14.21 -0.05
N ASP A 18 -9.86 14.27 -0.30
CA ASP A 18 -10.83 13.42 0.41
C ASP A 18 -10.70 11.94 0.02
N GLN A 19 -10.47 11.64 -1.26
CA GLN A 19 -10.18 10.28 -1.72
C GLN A 19 -8.87 9.73 -1.11
N ALA A 20 -7.80 10.53 -1.09
CA ALA A 20 -6.54 10.16 -0.48
C ALA A 20 -6.69 9.90 1.02
N ARG A 21 -7.48 10.74 1.72
CA ARG A 21 -7.76 10.53 3.15
C ARG A 21 -8.47 9.20 3.40
N GLU A 22 -9.42 8.80 2.56
CA GLU A 22 -10.10 7.52 2.70
C GLU A 22 -9.16 6.34 2.44
N LEU A 23 -8.32 6.44 1.39
CA LEU A 23 -7.26 5.46 1.13
C LEU A 23 -6.30 5.32 2.32
N PHE A 24 -5.89 6.42 2.94
CA PHE A 24 -5.03 6.36 4.13
C PHE A 24 -5.70 5.76 5.37
N ARG A 25 -7.04 5.84 5.49
CA ARG A 25 -7.78 5.11 6.53
C ARG A 25 -7.77 3.61 6.28
N GLU A 26 -8.02 3.19 5.03
CA GLU A 26 -7.91 1.77 4.62
C GLU A 26 -6.50 1.25 4.87
N LEU A 27 -5.48 2.03 4.52
CA LEU A 27 -4.06 1.73 4.77
C LEU A 27 -3.78 1.47 6.24
N GLY A 28 -4.23 2.38 7.12
CA GLY A 28 -4.03 2.24 8.58
C GLY A 28 -4.73 1.01 9.15
N SER A 29 -5.93 0.68 8.65
CA SER A 29 -6.66 -0.52 9.04
C SER A 29 -5.90 -1.80 8.66
N LEU A 30 -5.41 -1.88 7.42
CA LEU A 30 -4.63 -3.01 6.92
C LEU A 30 -3.31 -3.17 7.67
N ALA A 31 -2.57 -2.09 7.89
CA ALA A 31 -1.35 -2.10 8.69
C ALA A 31 -1.60 -2.59 10.12
N GLY A 32 -2.70 -2.16 10.74
CA GLY A 32 -3.14 -2.65 12.06
C GLY A 32 -3.40 -4.16 12.08
N THR A 33 -4.00 -4.70 11.02
CA THR A 33 -4.23 -6.14 10.86
C THR A 33 -2.92 -6.91 10.68
N ALA A 34 -2.03 -6.45 9.80
CA ALA A 34 -0.71 -7.07 9.61
C ALA A 34 0.10 -7.12 10.91
N MET A 35 0.09 -6.03 11.69
CA MET A 35 0.78 -5.97 12.99
C MET A 35 0.21 -6.97 13.99
N ARG A 36 -1.12 -7.11 14.07
CA ARG A 36 -1.76 -8.13 14.93
C ARG A 36 -1.41 -9.54 14.49
N MET A 37 -1.53 -9.84 13.20
CA MET A 37 -1.20 -11.17 12.67
C MET A 37 0.26 -11.56 12.93
N THR A 38 1.18 -10.61 12.79
CA THR A 38 2.60 -10.85 13.05
C THR A 38 2.85 -11.07 14.55
N ARG A 39 2.25 -10.25 15.41
CA ARG A 39 2.35 -10.40 16.88
C ARG A 39 1.77 -11.75 17.33
N ASP A 40 0.58 -12.10 16.88
CA ASP A 40 -0.11 -13.33 17.28
C ASP A 40 0.58 -14.57 16.68
N GLY A 41 1.14 -14.47 15.47
CA GLY A 41 1.97 -15.49 14.85
C GLY A 41 3.27 -15.79 15.60
N ILE A 42 3.98 -14.74 16.05
CA ILE A 42 5.18 -14.87 16.89
C ILE A 42 4.86 -15.55 18.22
N LEU A 43 3.69 -15.28 18.81
CA LEU A 43 3.26 -15.88 20.07
C LEU A 43 2.74 -17.32 19.93
N SER A 44 2.43 -17.75 18.72
CA SER A 44 1.76 -19.03 18.41
C SER A 44 2.66 -20.02 17.66
N THR A 45 3.98 -19.79 17.61
CA THR A 45 4.91 -20.65 16.87
C THR A 45 5.14 -21.96 17.64
N ASP A 46 4.15 -22.85 17.61
CA ASP A 46 4.35 -24.28 17.80
C ASP A 46 4.97 -24.84 16.51
N VAL A 47 6.07 -25.57 16.65
CA VAL A 47 6.89 -26.06 15.53
C VAL A 47 6.12 -27.05 14.62
N ASP A 48 5.04 -27.63 15.14
CA ASP A 48 4.21 -28.59 14.42
C ASP A 48 3.12 -27.95 13.52
N ASP A 49 2.82 -26.64 13.64
CA ASP A 49 1.82 -25.94 12.80
C ASP A 49 2.46 -25.16 11.63
N LEU A 50 3.25 -25.86 10.82
CA LEU A 50 3.89 -25.26 9.64
C LEU A 50 2.89 -24.83 8.56
N ASP A 51 1.74 -25.49 8.47
CA ASP A 51 0.70 -25.18 7.47
C ASP A 51 -0.10 -23.92 7.87
N GLY A 52 -0.42 -23.79 9.17
CA GLY A 52 -0.98 -22.57 9.73
C GLY A 52 -0.02 -21.39 9.61
N LEU A 53 1.28 -21.60 9.84
CA LEU A 53 2.30 -20.58 9.61
C LEU A 53 2.36 -20.13 8.15
N ARG A 54 2.34 -21.08 7.20
CA ARG A 54 2.32 -20.77 5.76
C ARG A 54 1.11 -19.92 5.37
N THR A 55 -0.07 -20.32 5.80
CA THR A 55 -1.32 -19.59 5.53
C THR A 55 -1.25 -18.16 6.09
N ARG A 56 -0.74 -17.98 7.31
CA ARG A 56 -0.57 -16.64 7.91
C ARG A 56 0.42 -15.77 7.12
N MET A 57 1.51 -16.37 6.62
CA MET A 57 2.50 -15.67 5.81
C MET A 57 1.94 -15.25 4.44
N GLU A 58 1.11 -16.08 3.81
CA GLU A 58 0.43 -15.74 2.55
C GLU A 58 -0.54 -14.56 2.74
N VAL A 59 -1.34 -14.59 3.81
CA VAL A 59 -2.24 -13.47 4.14
C VAL A 59 -1.45 -12.21 4.47
N LEU A 60 -0.36 -12.31 5.23
CA LEU A 60 0.49 -11.16 5.54
C LEU A 60 1.07 -10.54 4.26
N ARG A 61 1.51 -11.38 3.31
CA ARG A 61 2.00 -10.91 2.01
C ARG A 61 0.93 -10.15 1.24
N LEU A 62 -0.28 -10.69 1.13
CA LEU A 62 -1.41 -10.02 0.47
C LEU A 62 -1.72 -8.66 1.11
N VAL A 63 -1.67 -8.57 2.44
CA VAL A 63 -1.90 -7.32 3.16
C VAL A 63 -0.79 -6.30 2.88
N VAL A 64 0.48 -6.73 2.86
CA VAL A 64 1.62 -5.86 2.52
C VAL A 64 1.54 -5.35 1.09
N ASP A 65 1.21 -6.22 0.13
CA ASP A 65 1.03 -5.83 -1.28
C ASP A 65 -0.10 -4.79 -1.42
N ARG A 66 -1.23 -4.99 -0.71
CA ARG A 66 -2.33 -4.04 -0.69
C ARG A 66 -1.94 -2.70 -0.07
N ILE A 67 -1.19 -2.71 1.02
CA ILE A 67 -0.66 -1.50 1.68
C ILE A 67 0.19 -0.70 0.69
N GLY A 68 1.08 -1.37 -0.06
CA GLY A 68 1.92 -0.73 -1.06
C GLY A 68 1.10 -0.08 -2.18
N TRP A 69 0.12 -0.80 -2.72
CA TRP A 69 -0.77 -0.28 -3.75
C TRP A 69 -1.58 0.94 -3.29
N ILE A 70 -2.19 0.89 -2.09
CA ILE A 70 -2.98 2.01 -1.56
C ILE A 70 -2.10 3.25 -1.36
N SER A 71 -0.88 3.06 -0.86
CA SER A 71 0.07 4.15 -0.65
C SER A 71 0.43 4.83 -1.97
N ASP A 72 0.71 4.05 -3.01
CA ASP A 72 1.04 4.56 -4.34
C ASP A 72 -0.13 5.35 -4.98
N VAL A 73 -1.34 4.81 -4.91
CA VAL A 73 -2.55 5.47 -5.44
C VAL A 73 -2.84 6.76 -4.66
N GLY A 74 -2.69 6.74 -3.33
CA GLY A 74 -2.86 7.90 -2.46
C GLY A 74 -1.90 9.03 -2.81
N LEU A 75 -0.61 8.72 -3.01
CA LEU A 75 0.40 9.69 -3.43
C LEU A 75 0.07 10.34 -4.78
N ARG A 76 -0.32 9.53 -5.79
CA ARG A 76 -0.70 10.06 -7.11
C ARG A 76 -1.93 10.95 -7.06
N LYS A 77 -2.90 10.64 -6.21
CA LYS A 77 -4.07 11.49 -5.97
C LYS A 77 -3.68 12.85 -5.38
N LEU A 78 -2.62 12.90 -4.58
CA LEU A 78 -2.09 14.14 -4.03
C LEU A 78 -1.16 14.90 -5.00
N GLY A 79 -0.96 14.40 -6.22
CA GLY A 79 -0.06 14.99 -7.20
C GLY A 79 1.41 14.62 -6.99
N GLU A 80 1.70 13.69 -6.08
CA GLU A 80 3.04 13.15 -5.88
C GLU A 80 3.31 11.98 -6.84
N SER A 81 4.58 11.83 -7.23
CA SER A 81 5.00 10.64 -7.97
C SER A 81 5.00 9.44 -7.03
N GLY A 82 4.17 8.44 -7.31
CA GLY A 82 4.20 7.16 -6.61
C GLY A 82 5.53 6.42 -6.81
N ALA A 83 5.72 5.32 -6.09
CA ALA A 83 6.90 4.47 -6.28
C ALA A 83 6.91 3.79 -7.65
N PHE A 84 5.75 3.72 -8.31
CA PHE A 84 5.57 3.08 -9.60
C PHE A 84 4.91 4.03 -10.61
N ALA A 85 5.12 3.74 -11.90
CA ALA A 85 4.53 4.52 -12.99
C ALA A 85 3.01 4.26 -13.11
N SER A 86 2.57 3.05 -12.75
CA SER A 86 1.18 2.62 -12.80
C SER A 86 0.76 1.81 -11.55
N ALA A 87 -0.54 1.85 -11.22
CA ALA A 87 -1.13 0.91 -10.25
C ALA A 87 -1.06 -0.55 -10.74
N GLU A 88 -0.97 -0.75 -12.06
CA GLU A 88 -0.88 -2.07 -12.70
C GLU A 88 0.53 -2.66 -12.58
N ASP A 89 1.54 -1.85 -12.27
CA ASP A 89 2.91 -2.32 -11.98
C ASP A 89 2.93 -3.15 -10.68
N TRP A 90 1.94 -2.95 -9.79
CA TRP A 90 1.69 -3.82 -8.64
C TRP A 90 1.00 -5.14 -9.00
N MET A 91 0.35 -5.22 -10.17
CA MET A 91 -0.54 -6.33 -10.53
C MET A 91 0.10 -7.44 -11.36
N LEU A 92 1.43 -7.50 -11.58
CA LEU A 92 2.02 -8.58 -12.38
C LEU A 92 3.24 -9.31 -11.78
N PRO A 93 3.33 -10.66 -11.95
CA PRO A 93 2.33 -11.60 -12.47
C PRO A 93 1.93 -12.70 -11.48
N GLY A 94 0.63 -13.02 -11.49
CA GLY A 94 0.23 -14.42 -11.60
C GLY A 94 0.59 -14.91 -13.00
N ALA A 95 1.59 -15.80 -13.08
CA ALA A 95 1.87 -16.72 -14.17
C ALA A 95 2.53 -17.96 -13.55
#